data_AF-A0A817SA98-F1
#
_entry.id   AF-A0A817SA98-F1
#
_cell.length_a   1.000
_cell.length_b   1.000
_cell.length_c   1.000
_cell.angle_alpha   90.00
_cell.angle_beta   90.00
_cell.angle_gamma   90.00
#
_symmetry.space_group_name_H-M   'P 1'
#
loop_
_entity.id
_entity.type
_entity.pdbx_description
1 polymer ?
#
loop_
_entity_poly.entity_id
_entity_poly.type
_entity_poly.pdbx_seq_one_letter_code
_entity_poly.pdbx_strand_id
1 'polypeptide(L)'
;MDSRLHCVECRKQRATSKCAGCLQDLCYNHLTDHCEQLSKELDEIEINRNLFRQTLTEQTNHPKNDSLMEEINKWKEDSIIKIQQIAEECKQLLIQYTNKYFNQLEIDLAKLTDQLRQTRQENDFNEIDLNQLKEKLTQLKKKTLINHLSNTKWIQNDITITDGNGHGSQLNQLFHPCGIYVDDDQSIYIADCSNHCIVQWNYEDKKCHIIAGENGQGDRIDQLNSPTDVIVDKKNDSLIICDQGNR
;
A
#
# COMPACT_ATOMS: atom_id res chain seq x y z
N MET A 1 -47.41 -63.73 -35.49
CA MET A 1 -48.23 -62.52 -35.30
C MET A 1 -47.47 -61.38 -35.94
N ASP A 2 -47.89 -60.99 -37.13
CA ASP A 2 -47.16 -60.13 -38.05
C ASP A 2 -47.51 -58.66 -37.76
N SER A 3 -46.68 -57.99 -36.95
CA SER A 3 -46.86 -56.57 -36.63
C SER A 3 -46.39 -55.74 -37.82
N ARG A 4 -47.31 -55.42 -38.73
CA ARG A 4 -47.02 -54.55 -39.86
C ARG A 4 -46.52 -53.20 -39.35
N LEU A 5 -45.28 -52.85 -39.69
CA LEU A 5 -44.65 -51.59 -39.26
C LEU A 5 -45.31 -50.40 -39.98
N HIS A 6 -45.50 -49.31 -39.24
CA HIS A 6 -46.11 -48.09 -39.73
C HIS A 6 -45.12 -46.95 -39.57
N CYS A 7 -45.07 -46.06 -40.56
CA CYS A 7 -44.27 -44.86 -40.44
C CYS A 7 -44.82 -43.98 -39.31
N VAL A 8 -43.97 -43.55 -38.37
CA VAL A 8 -44.38 -42.73 -37.22
C VAL A 8 -45.01 -41.40 -37.66
N GLU A 9 -44.47 -40.77 -38.72
CA GLU A 9 -44.93 -39.47 -39.22
C GLU A 9 -46.25 -39.54 -39.99
N CYS A 10 -46.35 -40.42 -41.00
CA CYS A 10 -47.53 -40.45 -41.87
C CYS A 10 -48.54 -41.56 -41.57
N ARG A 11 -48.23 -42.46 -40.62
CA ARG A 11 -49.05 -43.60 -40.16
C ARG A 11 -49.49 -44.57 -41.25
N LYS A 12 -48.90 -44.47 -42.44
CA LYS A 12 -49.16 -45.39 -43.57
C LYS A 12 -48.34 -46.66 -43.38
N GLN A 13 -48.98 -47.79 -43.65
CA GLN A 13 -48.35 -49.11 -43.68
C GLN A 13 -47.51 -49.24 -44.95
N ARG A 14 -46.20 -49.07 -44.82
CA ARG A 14 -45.21 -49.07 -45.91
C ARG A 14 -43.94 -49.77 -45.43
N ALA A 15 -43.01 -50.09 -46.34
CA ALA A 15 -41.67 -50.49 -45.93
C ALA A 15 -41.02 -49.34 -45.14
N THR A 16 -40.76 -49.57 -43.86
CA THR A 16 -40.15 -48.61 -42.93
C THR A 16 -38.78 -49.10 -42.49
N SER A 17 -37.88 -48.16 -42.26
CA SER A 17 -36.57 -48.40 -41.67
C SER A 17 -36.50 -47.69 -40.33
N LYS A 18 -35.92 -48.36 -39.33
CA LYS A 18 -35.73 -47.79 -38.00
C LYS A 18 -34.48 -46.92 -37.97
N CYS A 19 -34.62 -45.65 -37.57
CA CYS A 19 -33.45 -44.81 -37.33
C CYS A 19 -32.68 -45.32 -36.10
N ALA A 20 -31.37 -45.49 -36.23
CA ALA A 20 -30.53 -46.00 -35.13
C ALA A 20 -30.38 -45.00 -33.96
N GLY A 21 -30.54 -43.70 -34.22
CA GLY A 21 -30.44 -42.64 -33.22
C GLY A 21 -31.74 -42.43 -32.44
N CYS A 22 -32.82 -42.00 -33.12
CA CYS A 22 -34.09 -41.70 -32.46
C CYS A 22 -35.00 -42.92 -32.26
N LEU A 23 -34.61 -44.10 -32.79
CA LEU A 23 -35.34 -45.37 -32.69
C LEU A 23 -36.75 -45.37 -33.28
N GLN A 24 -37.09 -44.38 -34.12
CA GLN A 24 -38.39 -44.28 -34.79
C GLN A 24 -38.39 -45.03 -36.14
N ASP A 25 -39.51 -45.68 -36.45
CA ASP A 25 -39.73 -46.34 -37.74
C ASP A 25 -40.27 -45.35 -38.78
N LEU A 26 -39.47 -45.05 -39.80
CA LEU A 26 -39.78 -44.05 -40.82
C LEU A 26 -39.83 -44.69 -42.21
N CYS A 27 -40.78 -44.28 -43.05
CA CYS A 27 -40.73 -44.66 -44.47
C CYS A 27 -39.63 -43.87 -45.19
N TYR A 28 -39.13 -44.40 -46.32
CA TYR A 28 -38.01 -43.82 -47.09
C TYR A 28 -38.04 -42.28 -47.19
N ASN A 29 -39.16 -41.68 -47.64
CA ASN A 29 -39.25 -40.22 -47.79
C ASN A 29 -39.05 -39.47 -46.47
N HIS A 30 -39.75 -39.85 -45.39
CA HIS A 30 -39.60 -39.17 -44.09
C HIS A 30 -38.27 -39.50 -43.40
N LEU A 31 -37.62 -40.62 -43.75
CA LEU A 31 -36.25 -40.87 -43.30
C LEU A 31 -35.26 -39.94 -44.02
N THR A 32 -35.46 -39.69 -45.31
CA THR A 32 -34.69 -38.68 -46.06
C THR A 32 -34.91 -37.29 -45.49
N ASP A 33 -36.16 -36.88 -45.24
CA ASP A 33 -36.48 -35.58 -44.62
C ASP A 33 -35.83 -35.45 -43.22
N HIS A 34 -35.85 -36.54 -42.43
CA HIS A 34 -35.20 -36.59 -41.12
C HIS A 34 -33.68 -36.44 -41.23
N CYS A 35 -33.04 -37.11 -42.19
CA CYS A 35 -31.62 -36.95 -42.45
C CYS A 35 -31.26 -35.54 -42.94
N GLU A 36 -32.10 -34.92 -43.77
CA GLU A 36 -31.93 -33.53 -44.21
C GLU A 36 -32.03 -32.55 -43.03
N GLN A 37 -32.94 -32.80 -42.08
CA GLN A 37 -33.05 -31.99 -40.87
C GLN A 37 -31.80 -32.12 -39.99
N LEU A 38 -31.29 -33.34 -39.79
CA LEU A 38 -30.04 -33.57 -39.06
C LEU A 38 -28.82 -32.91 -39.74
N SER A 39 -28.80 -32.88 -41.08
CA SER A 39 -27.76 -32.18 -41.84
C SER A 39 -27.78 -30.68 -41.55
N LYS A 40 -28.96 -30.05 -41.48
CA LYS A 40 -29.09 -28.63 -41.14
C LYS A 40 -28.61 -28.33 -39.72
N GLU A 41 -28.94 -29.18 -38.76
CA GLU A 41 -28.47 -29.05 -37.38
C GLU A 41 -26.93 -29.16 -37.30
N LEU A 42 -26.32 -30.02 -38.12
CA LEU A 42 -24.86 -30.14 -38.20
C LEU A 42 -24.22 -28.88 -38.80
N ASP A 43 -24.82 -28.32 -39.86
CA ASP A 43 -24.36 -27.07 -40.47
C ASP A 43 -24.45 -25.90 -39.48
N GLU A 44 -25.50 -25.83 -38.66
CA GLU A 44 -25.64 -24.84 -37.59
C GLU A 44 -24.54 -24.97 -36.54
N ILE A 45 -24.18 -26.19 -36.14
CA ILE A 45 -23.07 -26.43 -35.21
C ILE A 45 -21.74 -25.93 -35.82
N GLU A 46 -21.51 -26.17 -37.11
CA GLU A 46 -20.30 -25.70 -37.80
C GLU A 46 -20.23 -24.17 -37.85
N ILE A 47 -21.34 -23.51 -38.17
CA ILE A 47 -21.45 -22.05 -38.18
C ILE A 47 -21.17 -21.49 -36.78
N ASN A 48 -21.79 -22.05 -35.74
CA ASN A 48 -21.60 -21.63 -34.35
C ASN A 48 -20.15 -21.81 -33.88
N ARG A 49 -19.51 -22.93 -34.24
CA ARG A 49 -18.08 -23.17 -33.96
C ARG A 49 -17.21 -22.11 -34.62
N ASN A 50 -17.49 -21.78 -35.89
CA ASN A 50 -16.71 -20.80 -36.64
C ASN A 50 -16.86 -19.39 -36.06
N LEU A 51 -18.09 -19.01 -35.67
CA LEU A 51 -18.36 -17.74 -35.00
C LEU A 51 -17.64 -17.65 -33.64
N PHE A 52 -17.71 -18.71 -32.83
CA PHE A 52 -17.00 -18.77 -31.55
C PHE A 52 -15.49 -18.65 -31.73
N ARG A 53 -14.92 -19.29 -32.75
CA ARG A 53 -13.49 -19.18 -33.08
C ARG A 53 -13.10 -17.76 -33.52
N GLN A 54 -13.96 -17.07 -34.27
CA GLN A 54 -13.76 -15.67 -34.60
C GLN A 54 -13.78 -14.80 -33.34
N THR A 55 -14.76 -14.99 -32.45
CA THR A 55 -14.83 -14.28 -31.16
C THR A 55 -13.58 -14.52 -30.31
N LEU A 56 -13.07 -15.76 -30.24
CA LEU A 56 -11.82 -16.05 -29.54
C LEU A 56 -10.62 -15.33 -30.18
N THR A 57 -10.57 -15.31 -31.52
CA THR A 57 -9.46 -14.67 -32.25
C THR A 57 -9.48 -13.15 -32.07
N GLU A 58 -10.66 -12.54 -32.09
CA GLU A 58 -10.88 -11.11 -31.80
C GLU A 58 -10.49 -10.77 -30.35
N GLN A 59 -10.80 -11.64 -29.39
CA GLN A 59 -10.39 -11.52 -27.97
C GLN A 59 -8.89 -11.78 -27.74
N THR A 60 -8.19 -12.44 -28.67
CA THR A 60 -6.73 -12.58 -28.59
C THR A 60 -5.98 -11.46 -29.30
N ASN A 61 -6.58 -10.84 -30.33
CA ASN A 61 -5.99 -9.73 -31.08
C ASN A 61 -6.27 -8.37 -30.42
N HIS A 62 -7.38 -8.24 -29.71
CA HIS A 62 -7.48 -7.30 -28.61
C HIS A 62 -7.10 -8.06 -27.36
N PRO A 63 -5.85 -8.02 -26.88
CA PRO A 63 -5.67 -8.28 -25.47
C PRO A 63 -6.69 -7.35 -24.81
N LYS A 64 -7.62 -7.90 -24.03
CA LYS A 64 -8.12 -7.09 -22.93
C LYS A 64 -6.83 -6.62 -22.28
N ASN A 65 -6.53 -5.32 -22.45
CA ASN A 65 -5.72 -4.59 -21.52
C ASN A 65 -6.32 -4.99 -20.18
N ASP A 66 -5.71 -6.00 -19.55
CA ASP A 66 -6.22 -6.57 -18.33
C ASP A 66 -6.35 -5.37 -17.41
N SER A 67 -7.55 -5.12 -16.85
CA SER A 67 -7.76 -4.08 -15.84
C SER A 67 -6.62 -4.12 -14.81
N LEU A 68 -6.16 -5.33 -14.48
CA LEU A 68 -5.00 -5.60 -13.65
C LEU A 68 -3.67 -5.07 -14.21
N MET A 69 -3.39 -5.20 -15.52
CA MET A 69 -2.19 -4.63 -16.14
C MET A 69 -2.24 -3.11 -16.22
N GLU A 70 -3.42 -2.51 -16.45
CA GLU A 70 -3.61 -1.06 -16.35
C GLU A 70 -3.43 -0.57 -14.90
N GLU A 71 -3.98 -1.30 -13.92
CA GLU A 71 -3.79 -1.04 -12.48
C GLU A 71 -2.32 -1.17 -12.06
N ILE A 72 -1.60 -2.19 -12.54
CA ILE A 72 -0.17 -2.38 -12.26
C ILE A 72 0.65 -1.24 -12.88
N ASN A 73 0.36 -0.86 -14.12
CA ASN A 73 1.04 0.26 -14.78
C ASN A 73 0.79 1.58 -14.05
N LYS A 74 -0.46 1.82 -13.64
CA LYS A 74 -0.84 2.99 -12.85
C LYS A 74 -0.12 3.00 -11.50
N TRP A 75 -0.14 1.89 -10.76
CA TRP A 75 0.55 1.77 -9.48
C TRP A 75 2.06 2.01 -9.61
N LYS A 76 2.67 1.50 -10.68
CA LYS A 76 4.07 1.74 -11.02
C LYS A 76 4.34 3.23 -11.24
N GLU A 77 3.50 3.91 -12.02
CA GLU A 77 3.64 5.35 -12.28
C GLU A 77 3.47 6.17 -10.99
N ASP A 78 2.40 5.94 -10.25
CA ASP A 78 2.10 6.62 -8.98
C ASP A 78 3.23 6.43 -7.96
N SER A 79 3.77 5.22 -7.85
CA SER A 79 4.88 4.91 -6.94
C SER A 79 6.16 5.65 -7.34
N ILE A 80 6.50 5.71 -8.63
CA ILE A 80 7.67 6.45 -9.12
C ILE A 80 7.53 7.95 -8.83
N ILE A 81 6.34 8.51 -9.08
CA ILE A 81 6.05 9.92 -8.81
C ILE A 81 6.20 10.22 -7.32
N LYS A 82 5.61 9.39 -6.44
CA LYS A 82 5.71 9.55 -4.99
C LYS A 82 7.16 9.51 -4.51
N ILE A 83 7.97 8.56 -5.00
CA ILE A 83 9.40 8.47 -4.67
C ILE A 83 10.15 9.73 -5.13
N GLN A 84 9.89 10.22 -6.34
CA GLN A 84 10.54 11.42 -6.87
C GLN A 84 10.17 12.67 -6.07
N GLN A 85 8.90 12.82 -5.72
CA GLN A 85 8.43 13.95 -4.93
C GLN A 85 9.07 13.96 -3.54
N ILE A 86 9.05 12.82 -2.84
CA ILE A 86 9.69 12.70 -1.51
C ILE A 86 11.18 13.01 -1.61
N ALA A 87 11.87 12.51 -2.65
CA ALA A 87 13.30 12.78 -2.83
C ALA A 87 13.59 14.28 -3.03
N GLU A 88 12.76 14.99 -3.81
CA GLU A 88 12.93 16.43 -4.02
C GLU A 88 12.56 17.23 -2.76
N GLU A 89 11.52 16.86 -2.03
CA GLU A 89 11.18 17.46 -0.74
C GLU A 89 12.32 17.29 0.28
N CYS A 90 12.89 16.09 0.41
CA CYS A 90 14.05 15.86 1.28
C CYS A 90 15.26 16.71 0.87
N LYS A 91 15.50 16.86 -0.42
CA LYS A 91 16.59 17.70 -0.94
C LYS A 91 16.37 19.18 -0.65
N GLN A 92 15.15 19.68 -0.84
CA GLN A 92 14.77 21.07 -0.51
C GLN A 92 14.96 21.35 0.99
N LEU A 93 14.52 20.43 1.85
CA LEU A 93 14.73 20.52 3.29
C LEU A 93 16.22 20.59 3.63
N LEU A 94 17.04 19.70 3.09
CA LEU A 94 18.50 19.71 3.32
C LEU A 94 19.14 21.04 2.90
N ILE A 95 18.74 21.59 1.75
CA ILE A 95 19.21 22.90 1.28
C ILE A 95 18.80 24.00 2.26
N GLN A 96 17.55 23.99 2.73
CA GLN A 96 17.05 24.97 3.68
C GLN A 96 17.82 24.93 5.02
N TYR A 97 18.03 23.73 5.57
CA TYR A 97 18.83 23.55 6.80
C TYR A 97 20.26 24.03 6.61
N THR A 98 20.87 23.68 5.49
CA THR A 98 22.23 24.09 5.13
C THR A 98 22.33 25.61 5.05
N ASN A 99 21.40 26.26 4.34
CA ASN A 99 21.35 27.72 4.23
C ASN A 99 21.15 28.39 5.59
N LYS A 100 20.22 27.89 6.41
CA LYS A 100 19.99 28.43 7.77
C LYS A 100 21.25 28.34 8.63
N TYR A 101 21.97 27.22 8.53
CA TYR A 101 23.21 27.01 9.25
C TYR A 101 24.32 27.97 8.79
N PHE A 102 24.51 28.12 7.48
CA PHE A 102 25.48 29.07 6.93
C PHE A 102 25.15 30.52 7.29
N ASN A 103 23.88 30.92 7.20
CA ASN A 103 23.43 32.25 7.64
C ASN A 103 23.75 32.49 9.13
N GLN A 104 23.55 31.49 9.99
CA GLN A 104 23.91 31.63 11.40
C GLN A 104 25.43 31.76 11.62
N LEU A 105 26.24 31.03 10.85
CA LEU A 105 27.70 31.17 10.88
C LEU A 105 28.14 32.56 10.44
N GLU A 106 27.52 33.12 9.40
CA GLU A 106 27.79 34.49 8.95
C GLU A 106 27.47 35.52 10.04
N ILE A 107 26.33 35.35 10.73
CA ILE A 107 25.97 36.20 11.87
C ILE A 107 27.01 36.09 13.00
N ASP A 108 27.45 34.87 13.33
CA ASP A 108 28.44 34.64 14.38
C ASP A 108 29.81 35.26 13.99
N LEU A 109 30.20 35.18 12.71
CA LEU A 109 31.41 35.82 12.17
C LEU A 109 31.30 37.36 12.18
N ALA A 110 30.14 37.92 11.87
CA ALA A 110 29.90 39.36 11.95
C ALA A 110 30.06 39.85 13.40
N LYS A 111 29.48 39.15 14.38
CA LYS A 111 29.66 39.46 15.81
C LYS A 111 31.13 39.42 16.23
N LEU A 112 31.88 38.40 15.80
CA LEU A 112 33.32 38.34 16.09
C LEU A 112 34.08 39.51 15.45
N THR A 113 33.67 39.94 14.25
CA THR A 113 34.26 41.09 13.57
C THR A 113 34.01 42.39 14.34
N ASP A 114 32.82 42.57 14.90
CA ASP A 114 32.50 43.74 15.71
C ASP A 114 33.24 43.71 17.06
N GLN A 115 33.37 42.55 17.70
CA GLN A 115 34.21 42.38 18.89
C GLN A 115 35.68 42.74 18.60
N LEU A 116 36.22 42.28 17.47
CA LEU A 116 37.58 42.65 17.04
C LEU A 116 37.75 44.16 16.85
N ARG A 117 36.72 44.87 16.39
CA ARG A 117 36.75 46.33 16.25
C ARG A 117 36.69 47.03 17.60
N GLN A 118 35.84 46.58 18.52
CA GLN A 118 35.71 47.15 19.86
C GLN A 118 37.00 46.99 20.66
N THR A 119 37.57 45.78 20.73
CA THR A 119 38.83 45.52 21.46
C THR A 119 40.00 46.33 20.89
N ARG A 120 40.01 46.66 19.59
CA ARG A 120 41.03 47.53 19.00
C ARG A 120 40.89 49.01 19.39
N GLN A 121 39.69 49.44 19.78
CA GLN A 121 39.40 50.80 20.21
C GLN A 121 39.64 50.99 21.72
N GLU A 122 39.72 49.90 22.48
CA GLU A 122 40.10 49.89 23.89
C GLU A 122 41.62 50.12 24.01
N ASN A 123 42.04 50.99 24.93
CA ASN A 123 43.45 51.35 25.12
C ASN A 123 44.22 50.38 26.04
N ASP A 124 43.52 49.41 26.64
CA ASP A 124 44.00 48.52 27.70
C ASP A 124 43.83 47.01 27.36
N PHE A 125 43.57 46.67 26.10
CA PHE A 125 43.48 45.27 25.68
C PHE A 125 44.78 44.52 25.98
N ASN A 126 44.66 43.26 26.39
CA ASN A 126 45.80 42.44 26.81
C ASN A 126 45.77 41.03 26.18
N GLU A 127 46.72 40.19 26.60
CA GLU A 127 46.90 38.84 26.05
C GLU A 127 45.69 37.92 26.28
N ILE A 128 44.91 38.16 27.35
CA ILE A 128 43.69 37.40 27.65
C ILE A 128 42.64 37.68 26.58
N ASP A 129 42.42 38.95 26.24
CA ASP A 129 41.44 39.37 25.23
C ASP A 129 41.82 38.78 23.86
N LEU A 130 43.11 38.84 23.51
CA LEU A 130 43.64 38.26 22.27
C LEU A 130 43.41 36.74 22.21
N ASN A 131 43.66 36.03 23.31
CA ASN A 131 43.49 34.58 23.38
C ASN A 131 42.02 34.16 23.31
N GLN A 132 41.12 34.91 23.96
CA GLN A 132 39.67 34.68 23.86
C GLN A 132 39.15 34.83 22.42
N LEU A 133 39.61 35.86 21.69
CA LEU A 133 39.23 36.07 20.29
C LEU A 133 39.77 34.95 19.38
N LYS A 134 41.01 34.51 19.61
CA LYS A 134 41.61 33.36 18.90
C LYS A 134 40.83 32.07 19.17
N GLU A 135 40.41 31.84 20.41
CA GLU A 135 39.63 30.67 20.79
C GLU A 135 38.25 30.69 20.12
N LYS A 136 37.54 31.82 20.16
CA LYS A 136 36.25 32.00 19.45
C LYS A 136 36.38 31.70 17.94
N LEU A 137 37.42 32.22 17.29
CA LEU A 137 37.69 31.93 15.88
C LEU A 137 37.96 30.43 15.65
N THR A 138 38.66 29.78 16.57
CA THR A 138 38.97 28.34 16.49
C THR A 138 37.71 27.51 16.66
N GLN A 139 36.80 27.90 17.56
CA GLN A 139 35.51 27.24 17.75
C GLN A 139 34.62 27.38 16.51
N LEU A 140 34.55 28.57 15.89
CA LEU A 140 33.81 28.76 14.64
C LEU A 140 34.38 27.90 13.50
N LYS A 141 35.70 27.79 13.38
CA LYS A 141 36.36 26.89 12.41
C LYS A 141 36.07 25.41 12.66
N LYS A 142 35.97 24.99 13.93
CA LYS A 142 35.59 23.59 14.25
C LYS A 142 34.14 23.31 13.89
N LYS A 143 33.25 24.29 14.12
CA LYS A 143 31.82 24.23 13.77
C LYS A 143 31.66 23.94 12.26
N THR A 144 32.44 24.58 11.39
CA THR A 144 32.39 24.34 9.94
C THR A 144 32.94 22.97 9.50
N LEU A 145 33.97 22.45 10.16
CA LEU A 145 34.64 21.19 9.78
C LEU A 145 33.91 19.92 10.25
N ILE A 146 33.19 19.97 11.38
CA ILE A 146 32.73 18.75 12.06
C ILE A 146 31.25 18.43 11.79
N ASN A 147 30.39 19.42 11.47
CA ASN A 147 28.93 19.22 11.59
C ASN A 147 28.15 19.02 10.28
N HIS A 148 28.74 19.23 9.09
CA HIS A 148 27.96 19.14 7.83
C HIS A 148 27.72 17.69 7.36
N LEU A 149 28.50 16.71 7.83
CA LEU A 149 28.41 15.31 7.37
C LEU A 149 28.01 14.31 8.46
N SER A 150 28.11 14.69 9.74
CA SER A 150 27.91 13.79 10.88
C SER A 150 26.53 13.94 11.54
N ASN A 151 25.85 15.07 11.35
CA ASN A 151 24.49 15.31 11.84
C ASN A 151 23.39 14.99 10.80
N THR A 152 23.73 14.36 9.67
CA THR A 152 22.73 13.80 8.73
C THR A 152 22.18 12.45 9.21
N LYS A 153 22.40 12.07 10.47
CA LYS A 153 21.61 11.01 11.09
C LYS A 153 20.37 11.67 11.71
N TRP A 154 19.25 11.49 11.02
CA TRP A 154 17.90 12.03 11.28
C TRP A 154 17.68 13.48 10.82
N ILE A 155 16.97 13.64 9.69
CA ILE A 155 16.30 14.90 9.36
C ILE A 155 15.16 15.03 10.38
N GLN A 156 15.43 15.78 11.44
CA GLN A 156 14.58 15.88 12.63
C GLN A 156 13.36 16.77 12.36
N ASN A 157 12.37 16.20 11.67
CA ASN A 157 10.96 16.52 11.89
C ASN A 157 10.42 15.49 12.88
N ASP A 158 11.03 15.37 14.06
CA ASP A 158 10.58 14.44 15.08
C ASP A 158 9.15 14.79 15.46
N ILE A 159 8.20 13.99 15.01
CA ILE A 159 6.83 14.04 15.48
C ILE A 159 6.77 13.12 16.70
N THR A 160 6.78 13.73 17.88
CA THR A 160 6.45 12.98 19.10
C THR A 160 4.96 12.68 19.07
N ILE A 161 4.62 11.42 18.81
CA ILE A 161 3.22 10.93 18.77
C ILE A 161 2.60 10.97 20.18
N THR A 162 3.44 10.84 21.20
CA THR A 162 3.05 10.98 22.61
C THR A 162 3.32 12.38 23.12
N ASP A 163 2.45 12.94 23.94
CA ASP A 163 2.58 14.32 24.47
C ASP A 163 3.74 14.52 25.47
N GLY A 164 4.48 13.45 25.80
CA GLY A 164 5.60 13.48 26.73
C GLY A 164 5.19 13.53 28.21
N ASN A 165 3.91 13.36 28.53
CA ASN A 165 3.39 13.40 29.91
C ASN A 165 3.55 12.08 30.69
N GLY A 166 4.40 11.17 30.23
CA GLY A 166 4.69 9.89 30.88
C GLY A 166 3.76 8.75 30.47
N HIS A 167 3.83 7.63 31.21
CA HIS A 167 2.99 6.45 30.96
C HIS A 167 1.54 6.73 31.35
N GLY A 168 0.59 6.31 30.52
CA GLY A 168 -0.83 6.46 30.82
C GLY A 168 -1.72 5.88 29.73
N SER A 169 -3.03 5.98 29.94
CA SER A 169 -4.08 5.36 29.10
C SER A 169 -4.84 6.37 28.25
N GLN A 170 -4.36 7.61 28.16
CA GLN A 170 -4.94 8.62 27.27
C GLN A 170 -4.50 8.37 25.83
N LEU A 171 -5.27 8.83 24.84
CA LEU A 171 -4.99 8.61 23.40
C LEU A 171 -3.59 9.03 22.95
N ASN A 172 -2.97 10.00 23.63
CA ASN A 172 -1.63 10.50 23.31
C ASN A 172 -0.57 10.00 24.31
N GLN A 173 -0.86 8.92 25.05
CA GLN A 173 0.01 8.27 26.02
C GLN A 173 0.08 6.78 25.71
N LEU A 174 1.21 6.16 26.02
CA LEU A 174 1.43 4.72 25.85
C LEU A 174 1.89 4.12 27.18
N PHE A 175 1.56 2.86 27.42
CA PHE A 175 1.99 2.13 28.60
C PHE A 175 2.61 0.76 28.26
N HIS A 176 3.94 0.72 28.26
CA HIS A 176 4.74 -0.42 27.82
C HIS A 176 4.34 -0.93 26.42
N PRO A 177 4.48 -0.12 25.37
CA PRO A 177 4.25 -0.61 24.00
C PRO A 177 5.29 -1.69 23.64
N CYS A 178 4.86 -2.76 22.97
CA CYS A 178 5.75 -3.87 22.62
C CYS A 178 5.93 -4.07 21.10
N GLY A 179 4.99 -3.58 20.29
CA GLY A 179 4.99 -3.79 18.84
C GLY A 179 4.64 -2.52 18.08
N ILE A 180 5.18 -2.41 16.87
CA ILE A 180 4.93 -1.29 15.96
C ILE A 180 4.87 -1.77 14.51
N TYR A 181 3.90 -1.26 13.77
CA TYR A 181 3.75 -1.48 12.34
C TYR A 181 3.46 -0.16 11.63
N VAL A 182 4.00 0.01 10.41
CA VAL A 182 3.80 1.21 9.59
C VAL A 182 3.31 0.77 8.22
N ASP A 183 2.20 1.34 7.76
CA ASP A 183 1.64 1.05 6.45
C ASP A 183 2.14 2.04 5.36
N ASP A 184 1.87 1.74 4.08
CA ASP A 184 2.31 2.60 2.94
C ASP A 184 1.69 4.01 2.93
N ASP A 185 0.63 4.20 3.73
CA ASP A 185 -0.08 5.47 3.91
C ASP A 185 0.49 6.26 5.11
N GLN A 186 1.60 5.78 5.68
CA GLN A 186 2.30 6.34 6.83
C GLN A 186 1.45 6.37 8.10
N SER A 187 0.43 5.52 8.20
CA SER A 187 -0.24 5.27 9.47
C SER A 187 0.60 4.32 10.31
N ILE A 188 0.74 4.65 11.59
CA ILE A 188 1.53 3.92 12.56
C ILE A 188 0.58 3.20 13.52
N TYR A 189 0.77 1.91 13.69
CA TYR A 189 -0.02 1.05 14.56
C TYR A 189 0.88 0.59 15.70
N ILE A 190 0.43 0.72 16.93
CA ILE A 190 1.20 0.45 18.13
C ILE A 190 0.42 -0.53 18.99
N ALA A 191 1.07 -1.63 19.35
CA ALA A 191 0.54 -2.56 20.35
C ALA A 191 0.89 -2.04 21.75
N ASP A 192 -0.10 -1.44 22.41
CA ASP A 192 0.05 -0.82 23.73
C ASP A 192 -0.26 -1.83 24.84
N CYS A 193 0.76 -2.62 25.19
CA CYS A 193 0.58 -3.90 25.88
C CYS A 193 -0.08 -3.76 27.26
N SER A 194 0.32 -2.76 28.06
CA SER A 194 -0.26 -2.61 29.41
C SER A 194 -1.57 -1.84 29.42
N ASN A 195 -1.90 -1.17 28.32
CA ASN A 195 -3.24 -0.61 28.11
C ASN A 195 -4.20 -1.59 27.41
N HIS A 196 -3.71 -2.78 27.03
CA HIS A 196 -4.50 -3.84 26.40
C HIS A 196 -5.24 -3.35 25.14
N CYS A 197 -4.59 -2.53 24.32
CA CYS A 197 -5.20 -1.96 23.13
C CYS A 197 -4.22 -1.81 21.97
N ILE A 198 -4.76 -1.59 20.77
CA ILE A 198 -4.00 -1.16 19.60
C ILE A 198 -4.33 0.30 19.29
N VAL A 199 -3.29 1.12 19.21
CA VAL A 199 -3.40 2.55 18.88
C VAL A 199 -2.94 2.76 17.43
N GLN A 200 -3.73 3.47 16.65
CA GLN A 200 -3.36 3.96 15.32
C GLN A 200 -3.09 5.46 15.39
N TRP A 201 -1.94 5.88 14.90
CA TRP A 201 -1.61 7.27 14.65
C TRP A 201 -1.56 7.53 13.15
N ASN A 202 -2.33 8.50 12.68
CA ASN A 202 -2.33 8.90 11.28
C ASN A 202 -1.47 10.16 11.07
N TYR A 203 -0.58 10.11 10.07
CA TYR A 203 0.35 11.20 9.77
C TYR A 203 -0.35 12.48 9.29
N GLU A 204 -1.42 12.37 8.50
CA GLU A 204 -2.16 13.51 7.96
C GLU A 204 -2.98 14.21 9.05
N ASP A 205 -3.72 13.43 9.85
CA ASP A 205 -4.62 13.95 10.88
C ASP A 205 -3.92 14.33 12.19
N LYS A 206 -2.67 13.86 12.37
CA LYS A 206 -1.88 14.01 13.60
C LYS A 206 -2.65 13.61 14.87
N LYS A 207 -3.50 12.60 14.77
CA LYS A 207 -4.36 12.10 15.84
C LYS A 207 -4.15 10.62 16.07
N CYS A 208 -4.26 10.23 17.33
CA CYS A 208 -4.32 8.83 17.76
C CYS A 208 -5.77 8.37 17.88
N HIS A 209 -6.03 7.12 17.51
CA HIS A 209 -7.30 6.43 17.70
C HIS A 209 -7.03 5.03 18.27
N ILE A 210 -7.88 4.57 19.19
CA ILE A 210 -7.90 3.15 19.55
C ILE A 210 -8.69 2.43 18.46
N ILE A 211 -8.09 1.39 17.89
CA ILE A 211 -8.70 0.62 16.79
C ILE A 211 -9.04 -0.82 17.20
N ALA A 212 -8.52 -1.29 18.35
CA ALA A 212 -8.86 -2.58 18.94
C ALA A 212 -8.57 -2.56 20.45
N GLY A 213 -9.32 -3.34 21.24
CA GLY A 213 -9.17 -3.43 22.69
C GLY A 213 -9.74 -2.24 23.47
N GLU A 214 -10.76 -1.56 22.93
CA GLU A 214 -11.41 -0.39 23.56
C GLU A 214 -12.02 -0.69 24.93
N ASN A 215 -12.41 -1.95 25.17
CA ASN A 215 -12.96 -2.40 26.44
C ASN A 215 -11.92 -3.05 27.37
N GLY A 216 -10.64 -2.77 27.13
CA GLY A 216 -9.52 -3.13 27.99
C GLY A 216 -9.27 -4.64 28.03
N GLN A 217 -8.79 -5.12 29.19
CA GLN A 217 -8.32 -6.48 29.37
C GLN A 217 -9.45 -7.52 29.26
N GLY A 218 -9.29 -8.53 28.39
CA GLY A 218 -10.16 -9.70 28.34
C GLY A 218 -10.07 -10.48 27.02
N ASP A 219 -10.87 -11.53 26.91
CA ASP A 219 -10.93 -12.49 25.79
C ASP A 219 -12.16 -12.30 24.87
N ARG A 220 -12.95 -11.26 25.12
CA ARG A 220 -14.09 -10.89 24.28
C ARG A 220 -13.62 -10.24 22.99
N ILE A 221 -14.47 -10.24 21.97
CA ILE A 221 -14.17 -9.72 20.63
C ILE A 221 -13.74 -8.23 20.61
N ASP A 222 -14.15 -7.48 21.63
CA ASP A 222 -13.92 -6.05 21.82
C ASP A 222 -12.81 -5.77 22.87
N GLN A 223 -12.15 -6.81 23.37
CA GLN A 223 -11.12 -6.76 24.37
C GLN A 223 -9.83 -7.38 23.82
N LEU A 224 -8.70 -6.96 24.39
CA LEU A 224 -7.41 -7.61 24.16
C LEU A 224 -6.77 -7.86 25.51
N ASN A 225 -5.72 -8.65 25.56
CA ASN A 225 -5.00 -8.95 26.77
C ASN A 225 -3.50 -8.99 26.51
N SER A 226 -2.83 -7.85 26.73
CA SER A 226 -1.39 -7.73 26.50
C SER A 226 -1.00 -8.07 25.06
N PRO A 227 -1.57 -7.35 24.08
CA PRO A 227 -1.19 -7.53 22.69
C PRO A 227 0.28 -7.17 22.51
N THR A 228 1.08 -8.07 21.93
CA THR A 228 2.53 -7.87 21.80
C THR A 228 2.94 -7.33 20.45
N ASP A 229 2.12 -7.55 19.41
CA ASP A 229 2.41 -7.13 18.05
C ASP A 229 1.14 -6.98 17.21
N VAL A 230 1.24 -6.22 16.13
CA VAL A 230 0.14 -5.96 15.19
C VAL A 230 0.65 -5.82 13.77
N ILE A 231 -0.07 -6.36 12.79
CA ILE A 231 0.14 -6.10 11.36
C ILE A 231 -1.20 -5.82 10.67
N VAL A 232 -1.16 -5.07 9.58
CA VAL A 232 -2.33 -4.79 8.73
C VAL A 232 -2.26 -5.61 7.45
N ASP A 233 -3.29 -6.41 7.20
CA ASP A 233 -3.53 -7.03 5.91
C ASP A 233 -4.40 -6.11 5.05
N LYS A 234 -3.75 -5.29 4.23
CA LYS A 234 -4.42 -4.36 3.30
C LYS A 234 -5.30 -5.07 2.26
N LYS A 235 -5.01 -6.32 1.91
CA LYS A 235 -5.77 -7.03 0.88
C LYS A 235 -7.17 -7.41 1.38
N ASN A 236 -7.27 -7.77 2.65
CA ASN A 236 -8.51 -8.19 3.29
C ASN A 236 -9.07 -7.14 4.26
N ASP A 237 -8.49 -5.94 4.29
CA ASP A 237 -8.86 -4.84 5.20
C ASP A 237 -8.98 -5.32 6.66
N SER A 238 -7.95 -6.01 7.15
CA SER A 238 -7.98 -6.71 8.43
C SER A 238 -6.73 -6.45 9.27
N LEU A 239 -6.88 -6.50 10.60
CA LEU A 239 -5.79 -6.43 11.57
C LEU A 239 -5.48 -7.83 12.11
N ILE A 240 -4.19 -8.19 12.14
CA ILE A 240 -3.72 -9.41 12.79
C ILE A 240 -2.95 -8.99 14.04
N ILE A 241 -3.44 -9.41 15.20
CA ILE A 241 -2.92 -8.99 16.51
C ILE A 241 -2.41 -10.22 17.26
N CYS A 242 -1.19 -10.13 17.79
CA CYS A 242 -0.63 -11.14 18.68
C CYS A 242 -1.11 -10.89 20.12
N ASP A 243 -2.24 -11.47 20.47
CA ASP A 243 -2.92 -11.22 21.74
C ASP A 243 -2.46 -12.17 22.87
N GLN A 244 -1.25 -11.92 23.38
CA GLN A 244 -0.46 -12.88 24.16
C GLN A 244 -1.11 -13.36 25.47
N GLY A 245 -1.86 -12.50 26.15
CA GLY A 245 -2.44 -12.76 27.46
C GLY A 245 -3.74 -13.58 27.40
N ASN A 246 -4.36 -13.70 26.23
CA ASN A 246 -5.57 -14.50 26.06
C ASN A 246 -5.23 -15.99 25.96
N ARG A 247 -5.92 -16.80 26.77
CA ARG A 247 -5.72 -18.25 26.93
C ARG A 247 -6.91 -19.05 26.44
#